data_AF-L0KCQ7-F1
#
_entry.id   AF-L0KCQ7-F1
#
_cell.length_a   1.000
_cell.length_b   1.000
_cell.length_c   1.000
_cell.angle_alpha   90.00
_cell.angle_beta   90.00
_cell.angle_gamma   90.00
#
_symmetry.space_group_name_H-M   'P 1'
#
loop_
_entity.id
_entity.type
_entity.pdbx_description
1 polymer ?
#
loop_
_entity_poly.entity_id
_entity_poly.type
_entity_poly.pdbx_seq_one_letter_code
_entity_poly.pdbx_strand_id
1 'polypeptide(L)'
;MFQQRWFKIGLGLLIVVVLGFAGYGKAQVKIKANSDRTNNSKVGVVNLDRLYKAHELTNQIKHLEQQIVNAQLNLQGEQDNLNQVKKSSQTQLNNFKQQLQSRLAMIKKDYQSKIKQEQNKLKQNLKEYQKQLQDGIANKISQRKNKLKRELAKTINQKQKNYKQQLEVYETKLAKKYNTKILNLRLKLQLNSLAREEAKAYRQKLEKLTSIKQKKIRQQKALYDQQLEEFIKQKKEEIQKKLTTYQQQLVKDAEEEFKVKQKQLEKEFKDELIELNQKLKEATANQKQGLKQDIKSNLEVVKDQLLSKVTAKIKQLKTEINQLKKRKKQLVSKREADINQVIKKVATKKEIDLVLTNPKENISAINLTAMVKSEM
;
A
#
# COMPACT_ATOMS: atom_id res chain seq x y z
N MET A 1 -13.78 -9.27 20.47
CA MET A 1 -14.26 -9.58 21.82
C MET A 1 -13.36 -10.66 22.38
N PHE A 2 -12.30 -10.26 23.09
CA PHE A 2 -11.20 -10.99 23.76
C PHE A 2 -10.13 -9.89 23.93
N GLN A 3 -9.60 -9.50 25.09
CA GLN A 3 -9.75 -9.95 26.46
C GLN A 3 -9.35 -8.78 27.39
N GLN A 4 -9.94 -8.77 28.59
CA GLN A 4 -9.67 -7.88 29.71
C GLN A 4 -8.25 -8.08 30.28
N ARG A 5 -7.59 -6.96 30.64
CA ARG A 5 -7.16 -6.51 32.00
C ARG A 5 -6.47 -7.58 32.87
N TRP A 6 -5.21 -7.37 33.27
CA TRP A 6 -4.78 -6.75 34.55
C TRP A 6 -5.45 -7.42 35.77
N PHE A 7 -4.76 -7.98 36.77
CA PHE A 7 -3.81 -7.30 37.66
C PHE A 7 -3.15 -8.31 38.65
N LYS A 8 -1.96 -7.92 39.13
CA LYS A 8 -1.44 -8.00 40.53
C LYS A 8 -0.81 -9.28 41.14
N ILE A 9 0.47 -9.07 41.48
CA ILE A 9 1.15 -9.21 42.81
C ILE A 9 1.53 -10.60 43.34
N GLY A 10 2.79 -10.64 43.81
CA GLY A 10 3.38 -11.57 44.78
C GLY A 10 4.83 -11.87 44.40
N LEU A 11 5.84 -11.08 44.77
CA LEU A 11 6.48 -10.96 46.09
C LEU A 11 6.73 -12.33 46.77
N GLY A 12 7.99 -12.76 46.76
CA GLY A 12 8.48 -14.01 47.37
C GLY A 12 9.87 -14.35 46.83
N LEU A 13 10.94 -13.67 47.26
CA LEU A 13 11.86 -14.07 48.36
C LEU A 13 12.62 -15.39 48.13
N LEU A 14 13.93 -15.27 48.32
CA LEU A 14 14.90 -16.29 48.78
C LEU A 14 15.57 -17.24 47.75
N ILE A 15 16.71 -16.74 47.26
CA ILE A 15 17.89 -17.53 46.90
C ILE A 15 18.60 -17.94 48.19
N VAL A 16 18.65 -19.22 48.52
CA VAL A 16 19.84 -19.88 49.10
C VAL A 16 19.84 -21.35 48.65
N VAL A 17 20.59 -21.65 47.59
CA VAL A 17 20.95 -23.04 47.25
C VAL A 17 22.19 -23.40 48.06
N VAL A 18 21.97 -24.11 49.16
CA VAL A 18 23.01 -24.82 49.91
C VAL A 18 23.29 -26.14 49.20
N LEU A 19 24.41 -26.24 48.51
CA LEU A 19 24.99 -27.52 48.08
C LEU A 19 26.49 -27.49 48.38
N GLY A 20 26.83 -28.02 49.54
CA GLY A 20 28.19 -28.26 50.00
C GLY A 20 28.25 -29.59 50.74
N PHE A 21 28.26 -30.68 49.96
CA PHE A 21 28.69 -32.00 50.39
C PHE A 21 30.16 -31.94 50.81
N ALA A 22 30.47 -32.24 52.07
CA ALA A 22 31.75 -32.86 52.45
C ALA A 22 31.55 -33.53 53.81
N GLY A 23 31.43 -34.87 53.77
CA GLY A 23 31.39 -35.70 54.96
C GLY A 23 32.65 -35.53 55.79
N TYR A 24 32.45 -35.26 57.08
CA TYR A 24 33.41 -35.62 58.12
C TYR A 24 32.71 -36.59 59.06
N GLY A 25 33.12 -37.85 58.98
CA GLY A 25 32.73 -38.89 59.92
C GLY A 25 33.10 -38.47 61.34
N LYS A 26 32.16 -38.69 62.25
CA LYS A 26 32.41 -38.68 63.70
C LYS A 26 33.33 -39.85 64.03
N ALA A 27 34.64 -39.62 64.04
CA ALA A 27 35.55 -40.45 64.80
C ALA A 27 35.43 -40.00 66.27
N GLN A 28 34.72 -40.79 67.08
CA GLN A 28 34.80 -40.71 68.53
C GLN A 28 36.22 -41.11 68.95
N VAL A 29 37.10 -40.14 69.18
CA VAL A 29 38.31 -40.38 69.95
C VAL A 29 37.92 -40.33 71.42
N LYS A 30 37.92 -41.50 72.08
CA LYS A 30 37.97 -41.60 73.54
C LYS A 30 39.24 -40.89 74.01
N ILE A 31 39.12 -39.64 74.44
CA ILE A 31 40.17 -38.97 75.21
C ILE A 31 40.16 -39.65 76.58
N LYS A 32 41.10 -40.56 76.81
CA LYS A 32 41.48 -40.94 78.18
C LYS A 32 42.05 -39.67 78.83
N ALA A 33 41.38 -39.20 79.87
CA ALA A 33 41.94 -38.23 80.79
C ALA A 33 43.14 -38.90 81.48
N ASN A 34 44.35 -38.57 81.02
CA ASN A 34 45.54 -38.67 81.85
C ASN A 34 45.73 -37.30 82.48
N SER A 35 45.29 -37.20 83.73
CA SER A 35 45.88 -36.29 84.70
C SER A 35 47.35 -36.65 84.90
N ASP A 36 48.11 -35.67 85.36
CA ASP A 36 49.50 -35.74 85.81
C ASP A 36 50.57 -35.48 84.72
N ARG A 37 50.89 -34.19 84.57
CA ARG A 37 52.28 -33.68 84.63
C ARG A 37 52.29 -32.15 84.66
N THR A 38 52.56 -31.60 85.85
CA THR A 38 53.17 -30.29 86.00
C THR A 38 54.61 -30.36 85.46
N ASN A 39 54.77 -30.06 84.18
CA ASN A 39 56.05 -29.73 83.56
C ASN A 39 55.83 -28.51 82.66
N ASN A 40 56.79 -27.58 82.67
CA ASN A 40 56.75 -26.33 81.90
C ASN A 40 56.65 -26.58 80.38
N SER A 41 55.44 -26.76 79.84
CA SER A 41 55.21 -26.87 78.39
C SER A 41 55.51 -25.52 77.74
N LYS A 42 56.50 -25.48 76.85
CA LYS A 42 56.86 -24.24 76.13
C LYS A 42 55.87 -24.03 75.00
N VAL A 43 55.02 -23.01 75.12
CA VAL A 43 54.07 -22.61 74.08
C VAL A 43 54.72 -21.58 73.16
N GLY A 44 54.70 -21.85 71.86
CA GLY A 44 55.13 -20.93 70.82
C GLY A 44 53.94 -20.23 70.17
N VAL A 45 54.14 -18.99 69.74
CA VAL A 45 53.12 -18.21 69.02
C VAL A 45 53.68 -17.74 67.69
N VAL A 46 52.88 -17.93 66.64
CA VAL A 46 53.19 -17.46 65.29
C VAL A 46 52.06 -16.60 64.75
N ASN A 47 52.41 -15.46 64.16
CA ASN A 47 51.49 -14.64 63.38
C ASN A 47 51.54 -15.06 61.90
N LEU A 48 50.55 -15.84 61.47
CA LEU A 48 50.46 -16.36 60.10
C LEU A 48 50.31 -15.24 59.07
N ASP A 49 49.64 -14.14 59.40
CA ASP A 49 49.45 -13.04 58.43
C ASP A 49 50.79 -12.38 58.06
N ARG A 50 51.70 -12.24 59.03
CA ARG A 50 53.06 -11.74 58.79
C ARG A 50 53.89 -12.73 57.98
N LEU A 51 53.75 -14.03 58.23
CA LEU A 51 54.46 -15.07 57.47
C LEU A 51 53.92 -15.19 56.04
N TYR A 52 52.60 -15.18 55.85
CA TYR A 52 51.98 -15.14 54.52
C TYR A 52 52.45 -13.91 53.75
N LYS A 53 52.49 -12.73 54.36
CA LYS A 53 52.98 -11.51 53.68
C LYS A 53 54.47 -11.58 53.32
N ALA A 54 55.28 -12.31 54.08
CA ALA A 54 56.73 -12.42 53.87
C ALA A 54 57.16 -13.53 52.89
N HIS A 55 56.28 -14.49 52.59
CA HIS A 55 56.62 -15.64 51.74
C HIS A 55 56.84 -15.26 50.27
N GLU A 56 57.82 -15.90 49.61
CA GLU A 56 58.13 -15.74 48.17
C GLU A 56 56.92 -15.94 47.22
N LEU A 57 55.99 -16.85 47.52
CA LEU A 57 54.83 -17.17 46.67
C LEU A 57 53.74 -16.09 46.72
N THR A 58 53.81 -15.14 47.66
CA THR A 58 52.77 -14.13 47.84
C THR A 58 52.67 -13.16 46.66
N ASN A 59 53.80 -12.82 46.05
CA ASN A 59 53.80 -11.98 44.84
C ASN A 59 53.16 -12.72 43.64
N GLN A 60 53.41 -14.03 43.51
CA GLN A 60 52.79 -14.85 42.46
C GLN A 60 51.27 -15.00 42.68
N ILE A 61 50.84 -15.19 43.93
CA ILE A 61 49.42 -15.24 44.29
C ILE A 61 48.73 -13.91 43.98
N LYS A 62 49.36 -12.77 44.32
CA LYS A 62 48.83 -11.43 44.02
C LYS A 62 48.74 -11.17 42.51
N HIS A 63 49.73 -11.59 41.75
CA HIS A 63 49.70 -11.50 40.28
C HIS A 63 48.55 -12.34 39.69
N LEU A 64 48.35 -13.58 40.17
CA LEU A 64 47.20 -14.40 39.76
C LEU A 64 45.86 -13.77 40.14
N GLU A 65 45.76 -13.13 41.30
CA GLU A 65 44.56 -12.37 41.70
C GLU A 65 44.27 -11.23 40.73
N GLN A 66 45.27 -10.44 40.36
CA GLN A 66 45.13 -9.38 39.37
C GLN A 66 44.70 -9.93 38.00
N GLN A 67 45.29 -11.05 37.56
CA GLN A 67 44.87 -11.71 36.32
C GLN A 67 43.42 -12.20 36.38
N ILE A 68 42.98 -12.76 37.51
CA ILE A 68 41.57 -13.16 37.70
C ILE A 68 40.65 -11.96 37.63
N VAL A 69 40.97 -10.85 38.30
CA VAL A 69 40.17 -9.61 38.27
C VAL A 69 40.08 -9.06 36.84
N ASN A 70 41.20 -8.98 36.13
CA ASN A 70 41.22 -8.50 34.74
C ASN A 70 40.41 -9.41 33.81
N ALA A 71 40.52 -10.74 33.96
CA ALA A 71 39.73 -11.69 33.19
C ALA A 71 38.23 -11.61 33.51
N GLN A 72 37.85 -11.32 34.77
CA GLN A 72 36.46 -11.08 35.18
C GLN A 72 35.88 -9.80 34.58
N LEU A 73 36.66 -8.71 34.56
CA LEU A 73 36.26 -7.46 33.90
C LEU A 73 36.06 -7.67 32.40
N ASN A 74 36.97 -8.39 31.74
CA ASN A 74 36.83 -8.75 30.33
C ASN A 74 35.59 -9.63 30.08
N LEU A 75 35.30 -10.58 30.98
CA LEU A 75 34.10 -11.42 30.89
C LEU A 75 32.82 -10.58 30.97
N GLN A 76 32.77 -9.62 31.89
CA GLN A 76 31.63 -8.72 32.04
C GLN A 76 31.46 -7.83 30.79
N GLY A 77 32.56 -7.26 30.28
CA GLY A 77 32.55 -6.48 29.04
C GLY A 77 32.03 -7.29 27.84
N GLU A 78 32.44 -8.54 27.69
CA GLU A 78 31.93 -9.42 26.62
C GLU A 78 30.47 -9.84 26.82
N GLN A 79 29.99 -9.96 28.07
CA GLN A 79 28.57 -10.20 28.35
C GLN A 79 27.70 -9.00 27.96
N ASP A 80 28.17 -7.79 28.23
CA ASP A 80 27.50 -6.56 27.81
C ASP A 80 27.51 -6.42 26.28
N ASN A 81 28.65 -6.71 25.65
CA ASN A 81 28.79 -6.79 24.20
C ASN A 81 27.78 -7.78 23.58
N LEU A 82 27.62 -8.98 24.16
CA LEU A 82 26.63 -9.96 23.73
C LEU A 82 25.19 -9.40 23.77
N ASN A 83 24.85 -8.70 24.84
CA ASN A 83 23.54 -8.07 24.99
C ASN A 83 23.33 -6.94 23.98
N GLN A 84 24.36 -6.14 23.70
CA GLN A 84 24.34 -5.08 22.71
C GLN A 84 24.16 -5.63 21.29
N VAL A 85 24.90 -6.69 20.92
CA VAL A 85 24.78 -7.38 19.61
C VAL A 85 23.36 -7.94 19.43
N LYS A 86 22.75 -8.52 20.47
CA LYS A 86 21.36 -9.00 20.42
C LYS A 86 20.37 -7.85 20.18
N LYS A 87 20.52 -6.74 20.91
CA LYS A 87 19.65 -5.55 20.77
C LYS A 87 19.79 -4.91 19.40
N SER A 88 21.01 -4.67 18.92
CA SER A 88 21.25 -4.04 17.62
C SER A 88 20.71 -4.89 16.47
N SER A 89 20.90 -6.21 16.53
CA SER A 89 20.34 -7.16 15.54
C SER A 89 18.82 -7.09 15.50
N GLN A 90 18.16 -7.03 16.66
CA GLN A 90 16.70 -6.92 16.73
C GLN A 90 16.19 -5.59 16.15
N THR A 91 16.86 -4.48 16.44
CA THR A 91 16.54 -3.16 15.88
C THR A 91 16.68 -3.16 14.35
N GLN A 92 17.78 -3.72 13.81
CA GLN A 92 17.98 -3.81 12.36
C GLN A 92 16.89 -4.66 11.69
N LEU A 93 16.50 -5.79 12.29
CA LEU A 93 15.42 -6.63 11.77
C LEU A 93 14.06 -5.91 11.78
N ASN A 94 13.79 -5.09 12.80
CA ASN A 94 12.59 -4.25 12.84
C ASN A 94 12.62 -3.16 11.76
N ASN A 95 13.75 -2.49 11.56
CA ASN A 95 13.91 -1.50 10.49
C ASN A 95 13.69 -2.13 9.11
N PHE A 96 14.22 -3.33 8.88
CA PHE A 96 13.97 -4.10 7.65
C PHE A 96 12.48 -4.39 7.42
N LYS A 97 11.75 -4.80 8.48
CA LYS A 97 10.29 -5.02 8.39
C LYS A 97 9.55 -3.73 8.02
N GLN A 98 9.92 -2.59 8.60
CA GLN A 98 9.33 -1.29 8.27
C GLN A 98 9.62 -0.88 6.82
N GLN A 99 10.86 -1.06 6.36
CA GLN A 99 11.24 -0.80 4.96
C GLN A 99 10.45 -1.69 3.99
N LEU A 100 10.30 -2.98 4.30
CA LEU A 100 9.48 -3.90 3.51
C LEU A 100 8.02 -3.41 3.43
N GLN A 101 7.41 -3.05 4.57
CA GLN A 101 6.04 -2.53 4.60
C GLN A 101 5.89 -1.26 3.78
N SER A 102 6.83 -0.31 3.91
CA SER A 102 6.82 0.94 3.15
C SER A 102 6.93 0.70 1.64
N ARG A 103 7.86 -0.16 1.20
CA ARG A 103 8.01 -0.51 -0.22
C ARG A 103 6.78 -1.22 -0.78
N LEU A 104 6.19 -2.16 -0.04
CA LEU A 104 4.95 -2.82 -0.44
C LEU A 104 3.78 -1.83 -0.54
N ALA A 105 3.70 -0.85 0.37
CA ALA A 105 2.70 0.20 0.32
C ALA A 105 2.88 1.12 -0.91
N MET A 106 4.12 1.48 -1.26
CA MET A 106 4.42 2.26 -2.46
C MET A 106 4.04 1.49 -3.73
N ILE A 107 4.45 0.22 -3.86
CA ILE A 107 4.04 -0.64 -5.00
C ILE A 107 2.52 -0.66 -5.10
N LYS A 108 1.80 -0.93 -4.00
CA LYS A 108 0.33 -0.97 -4.02
C LYS A 108 -0.27 0.37 -4.46
N LYS A 109 0.27 1.50 -3.98
CA LYS A 109 -0.18 2.85 -4.34
C LYS A 109 0.02 3.13 -5.83
N ASP A 110 1.16 2.76 -6.39
CA ASP A 110 1.46 2.97 -7.82
C ASP A 110 0.48 2.21 -8.72
N TYR A 111 0.21 0.93 -8.41
CA TYR A 111 -0.76 0.15 -9.17
C TYR A 111 -2.20 0.66 -8.99
N GLN A 112 -2.57 1.13 -7.79
CA GLN A 112 -3.86 1.80 -7.59
C GLN A 112 -3.99 3.08 -8.42
N SER A 113 -2.90 3.83 -8.59
CA SER A 113 -2.87 5.01 -9.46
C SER A 113 -3.08 4.63 -10.93
N LYS A 114 -2.39 3.58 -11.41
CA LYS A 114 -2.56 3.07 -12.78
C LYS A 114 -3.99 2.61 -13.06
N ILE A 115 -4.60 1.87 -12.13
CA ILE A 115 -6.01 1.45 -12.23
C ILE A 115 -6.95 2.66 -12.35
N LYS A 116 -6.71 3.72 -11.57
CA LYS A 116 -7.51 4.97 -11.66
C LYS A 116 -7.31 5.67 -13.01
N GLN A 117 -6.08 5.68 -13.53
CA GLN A 117 -5.79 6.25 -14.84
C GLN A 117 -6.54 5.51 -15.95
N GLU A 118 -6.49 4.19 -15.98
CA GLU A 118 -7.24 3.39 -16.96
C GLU A 118 -8.76 3.55 -16.81
N GLN A 119 -9.27 3.65 -15.58
CA GLN A 119 -10.69 3.95 -15.35
C GLN A 119 -11.08 5.32 -15.91
N ASN A 120 -10.23 6.33 -15.77
CA ASN A 120 -10.48 7.66 -16.31
C ASN A 120 -10.42 7.67 -17.85
N LYS A 121 -9.46 6.95 -18.44
CA LYS A 121 -9.33 6.78 -19.89
C LYS A 121 -10.55 6.08 -20.48
N LEU A 122 -11.07 5.02 -19.84
CA LEU A 122 -12.33 4.38 -20.22
C LEU A 122 -13.49 5.37 -20.26
N LYS A 123 -13.67 6.17 -19.19
CA LYS A 123 -14.73 7.19 -19.13
C LYS A 123 -14.58 8.25 -20.21
N GLN A 124 -13.35 8.70 -20.46
CA GLN A 124 -13.06 9.68 -21.50
C GLN A 124 -13.37 9.14 -22.89
N ASN A 125 -12.92 7.92 -23.21
CA ASN A 125 -13.18 7.27 -24.49
C ASN A 125 -14.68 7.09 -24.74
N LEU A 126 -15.45 6.69 -23.73
CA LEU A 126 -16.91 6.59 -23.84
C LEU A 126 -17.57 7.94 -24.10
N LYS A 127 -17.12 9.00 -23.41
CA LYS A 127 -17.65 10.36 -23.60
C LYS A 127 -17.34 10.90 -25.00
N GLU A 128 -16.11 10.70 -25.47
CA GLU A 128 -15.69 11.12 -26.82
C GLU A 128 -16.47 10.37 -27.89
N TYR A 129 -16.65 9.07 -27.72
CA TYR A 129 -17.43 8.25 -28.66
C TYR A 129 -18.92 8.65 -28.67
N GLN A 130 -19.52 8.92 -27.51
CA GLN A 130 -20.89 9.45 -27.43
C GLN A 130 -21.03 10.77 -28.20
N LYS A 131 -20.06 11.67 -28.07
CA LYS A 131 -20.04 12.94 -28.80
C LYS A 131 -19.93 12.72 -30.31
N GLN A 132 -19.04 11.82 -30.74
CA GLN A 132 -18.90 11.47 -32.16
C GLN A 132 -20.21 10.93 -32.75
N LEU A 133 -20.93 10.08 -32.02
CA LEU A 133 -22.25 9.59 -32.44
C LEU A 133 -23.26 10.74 -32.55
N GLN A 134 -23.32 11.65 -31.57
CA GLN A 134 -24.22 12.81 -31.61
C GLN A 134 -23.94 13.73 -32.81
N ASP A 135 -22.67 14.05 -33.05
CA ASP A 135 -22.25 14.87 -34.19
C ASP A 135 -22.57 14.16 -35.53
N GLY A 136 -22.36 12.84 -35.58
CA GLY A 136 -22.73 12.00 -36.73
C GLY A 136 -24.24 12.00 -37.01
N ILE A 137 -25.08 11.88 -35.98
CA ILE A 137 -26.54 11.96 -36.09
C ILE A 137 -26.96 13.34 -36.60
N ALA A 138 -26.43 14.42 -36.01
CA ALA A 138 -26.76 15.79 -36.42
C ALA A 138 -26.46 16.04 -37.90
N ASN A 139 -25.30 15.56 -38.37
CA ASN A 139 -24.91 15.65 -39.78
C ASN A 139 -25.83 14.84 -40.69
N LYS A 140 -26.15 13.58 -40.36
CA LYS A 140 -27.07 12.73 -41.14
C LYS A 140 -28.48 13.35 -41.23
N ILE A 141 -29.00 13.89 -40.12
CA ILE A 141 -30.29 14.58 -40.08
C ILE A 141 -30.27 15.83 -40.97
N SER A 142 -29.22 16.65 -40.89
CA SER A 142 -29.07 17.86 -41.70
C SER A 142 -29.05 17.54 -43.21
N GLN A 143 -28.26 16.53 -43.61
CA GLN A 143 -28.22 16.06 -44.99
C GLN A 143 -29.58 15.55 -45.47
N ARG A 144 -30.26 14.73 -44.67
CA ARG A 144 -31.60 14.22 -44.99
C ARG A 144 -32.63 15.34 -45.11
N LYS A 145 -32.62 16.31 -44.19
CA LYS A 145 -33.49 17.50 -44.22
C LYS A 145 -33.29 18.30 -45.50
N ASN A 146 -32.05 18.54 -45.91
CA ASN A 146 -31.73 19.28 -47.13
C ASN A 146 -32.19 18.52 -48.39
N LYS A 147 -32.02 17.20 -48.44
CA LYS A 147 -32.54 16.35 -49.52
C LYS A 147 -34.06 16.44 -49.62
N LEU A 148 -34.78 16.25 -48.51
CA LEU A 148 -36.24 16.33 -48.46
C LEU A 148 -36.77 17.73 -48.84
N LYS A 149 -36.08 18.81 -48.45
CA LYS A 149 -36.44 20.18 -48.87
C LYS A 149 -36.35 20.37 -50.39
N ARG A 150 -35.31 19.84 -51.03
CA ARG A 150 -35.15 19.89 -52.49
C ARG A 150 -36.23 19.08 -53.20
N GLU A 151 -36.55 17.89 -52.68
CA GLU A 151 -37.64 17.04 -53.18
C GLU A 151 -39.00 17.75 -53.05
N LEU A 152 -39.25 18.43 -51.93
CA LEU A 152 -40.47 19.22 -51.72
C LEU A 152 -40.59 20.35 -52.74
N ALA A 153 -39.55 21.16 -52.90
CA ALA A 153 -39.54 22.28 -53.84
C ALA A 153 -39.80 21.81 -55.28
N LYS A 154 -39.16 20.72 -55.71
CA LYS A 154 -39.39 20.12 -57.03
C LYS A 154 -40.86 19.67 -57.20
N THR A 155 -41.42 19.04 -56.17
CA THR A 155 -42.81 18.55 -56.19
C THR A 155 -43.83 19.68 -56.24
N ILE A 156 -43.61 20.75 -55.46
CA ILE A 156 -44.46 21.96 -55.47
C ILE A 156 -44.43 22.63 -56.85
N ASN A 157 -43.22 22.84 -57.40
CA ASN A 157 -43.06 23.46 -58.72
C ASN A 157 -43.77 22.66 -59.81
N GLN A 158 -43.67 21.32 -59.77
CA GLN A 158 -44.38 20.46 -60.71
C GLN A 158 -45.90 20.60 -60.57
N LYS A 159 -46.41 20.62 -59.33
CA LYS A 159 -47.85 20.77 -59.07
C LYS A 159 -48.37 22.14 -59.51
N GLN A 160 -47.62 23.21 -59.25
CA GLN A 160 -47.94 24.57 -59.69
C GLN A 160 -47.97 24.67 -61.22
N LYS A 161 -46.99 24.05 -61.91
CA LYS A 161 -46.98 23.99 -63.38
C LYS A 161 -48.22 23.26 -63.92
N ASN A 162 -48.59 22.14 -63.29
CA ASN A 162 -49.80 21.39 -63.68
C ASN A 162 -51.07 22.24 -63.50
N TYR A 163 -51.22 22.96 -62.39
CA TYR A 163 -52.38 23.84 -62.18
C TYR A 163 -52.42 25.02 -63.13
N LYS A 164 -51.26 25.61 -63.47
CA LYS A 164 -51.17 26.66 -64.49
C LYS A 164 -51.66 26.16 -65.85
N GLN A 165 -51.20 24.98 -66.28
CA GLN A 165 -51.65 24.36 -67.53
C GLN A 165 -53.16 24.06 -67.52
N GLN A 166 -53.70 23.56 -66.40
CA GLN A 166 -55.14 23.32 -66.26
C GLN A 166 -55.95 24.62 -66.33
N LEU A 167 -55.45 25.70 -65.74
CA LEU A 167 -56.08 27.02 -65.82
C LEU A 167 -56.08 27.56 -67.25
N GLU A 168 -54.96 27.46 -67.98
CA GLU A 168 -54.86 27.86 -69.40
C GLU A 168 -55.87 27.10 -70.28
N VAL A 169 -56.01 25.78 -70.07
CA VAL A 169 -57.02 24.95 -70.75
C VAL A 169 -58.45 25.41 -70.41
N TYR A 170 -58.71 25.72 -69.14
CA TYR A 170 -60.01 26.22 -68.68
C TYR A 170 -60.34 27.60 -69.26
N GLU A 171 -59.38 28.52 -69.28
CA GLU A 171 -59.51 29.84 -69.89
C GLU A 171 -59.81 29.74 -71.38
N THR A 172 -59.12 28.85 -72.10
CA THR A 172 -59.37 28.56 -73.51
C THR A 172 -60.79 28.03 -73.74
N LYS A 173 -61.26 27.12 -72.89
CA LYS A 173 -62.65 26.60 -72.93
C LYS A 173 -63.68 27.71 -72.71
N LEU A 174 -63.43 28.61 -71.75
CA LEU A 174 -64.30 29.78 -71.52
C LEU A 174 -64.23 30.78 -72.68
N ALA A 175 -63.05 31.01 -73.25
CA ALA A 175 -62.89 31.86 -74.43
C ALA A 175 -63.74 31.37 -75.59
N LYS A 176 -63.68 30.06 -75.92
CA LYS A 176 -64.55 29.46 -76.94
C LYS A 176 -66.04 29.65 -76.64
N LYS A 177 -66.46 29.55 -75.37
CA LYS A 177 -67.87 29.68 -74.96
C LYS A 177 -68.41 31.12 -75.00
N TYR A 178 -67.59 32.11 -74.65
CA TYR A 178 -68.04 33.49 -74.40
C TYR A 178 -67.54 34.50 -75.43
N ASN A 179 -66.37 34.29 -76.06
CA ASN A 179 -65.76 35.30 -76.96
C ASN A 179 -66.63 35.58 -78.19
N THR A 180 -67.23 34.58 -78.83
CA THR A 180 -68.11 34.80 -79.99
C THR A 180 -69.33 35.64 -79.60
N LYS A 181 -69.93 35.37 -78.43
CA LYS A 181 -71.07 36.14 -77.92
C LYS A 181 -70.67 37.58 -77.60
N ILE A 182 -69.51 37.76 -76.98
CA ILE A 182 -68.93 39.07 -76.67
C ILE A 182 -68.60 39.84 -77.96
N LEU A 183 -68.00 39.20 -78.96
CA LEU A 183 -67.66 39.79 -80.24
C LEU A 183 -68.91 40.23 -81.00
N ASN A 184 -69.92 39.37 -81.08
CA ASN A 184 -71.19 39.71 -81.72
C ASN A 184 -71.86 40.92 -81.05
N LEU A 185 -71.82 41.01 -79.71
CA LEU A 185 -72.35 42.18 -78.99
C LEU A 185 -71.53 43.44 -79.24
N ARG A 186 -70.20 43.34 -79.34
CA ARG A 186 -69.32 44.47 -79.69
C ARG A 186 -69.56 44.98 -81.10
N LEU A 187 -69.66 44.07 -82.07
CA LEU A 187 -69.96 44.40 -83.46
C LEU A 187 -71.34 45.07 -83.58
N LYS A 188 -72.36 44.53 -82.91
CA LYS A 188 -73.69 45.17 -82.85
C LYS A 188 -73.60 46.60 -82.33
N LEU A 189 -72.85 46.84 -81.24
CA LEU A 189 -72.65 48.17 -80.67
C LEU A 189 -71.86 49.15 -81.56
N GLN A 190 -71.12 48.67 -82.56
CA GLN A 190 -70.37 49.50 -83.50
C GLN A 190 -71.18 49.92 -84.74
N LEU A 191 -72.37 49.38 -84.95
CA LEU A 191 -73.23 49.76 -86.07
C LEU A 191 -73.90 51.12 -85.78
N ASN A 192 -73.78 52.06 -86.72
CA ASN A 192 -74.19 53.48 -86.57
C ASN A 192 -75.72 53.72 -86.45
N SER A 193 -76.55 52.68 -86.46
CA SER A 193 -78.02 52.78 -86.55
C SER A 193 -78.80 52.27 -85.32
N LEU A 194 -78.15 52.11 -84.16
CA LEU A 194 -78.83 51.62 -82.95
C LEU A 194 -79.63 52.70 -82.24
N ALA A 195 -80.87 52.37 -81.84
CA ALA A 195 -81.64 53.18 -80.90
C ALA A 195 -80.94 53.23 -79.53
N ARG A 196 -81.07 54.37 -78.81
CA ARG A 196 -80.42 54.58 -77.50
C ARG A 196 -80.68 53.46 -76.50
N GLU A 197 -81.92 52.96 -76.44
CA GLU A 197 -82.30 51.90 -75.49
C GLU A 197 -81.68 50.54 -75.84
N GLU A 198 -81.63 50.20 -77.13
CA GLU A 198 -81.00 48.95 -77.59
C GLU A 198 -79.49 48.96 -77.35
N ALA A 199 -78.83 50.10 -77.60
CA ALA A 199 -77.42 50.28 -77.30
C ALA A 199 -77.14 50.09 -75.79
N LYS A 200 -78.01 50.63 -74.92
CA LYS A 200 -77.91 50.43 -73.46
C LYS A 200 -78.07 48.95 -73.09
N ALA A 201 -79.06 48.26 -73.65
CA ALA A 201 -79.29 46.83 -73.41
C ALA A 201 -78.11 45.96 -73.88
N TYR A 202 -77.52 46.25 -75.04
CA TYR A 202 -76.33 45.53 -75.53
C TYR A 202 -75.09 45.80 -74.69
N ARG A 203 -74.87 47.04 -74.21
CA ARG A 203 -73.79 47.36 -73.26
C ARG A 203 -73.93 46.58 -71.96
N GLN A 204 -75.11 46.55 -71.37
CA GLN A 204 -75.37 45.79 -70.14
C GLN A 204 -75.14 44.28 -70.34
N LYS A 205 -75.59 43.69 -71.45
CA LYS A 205 -75.35 42.28 -71.78
C LYS A 205 -73.86 41.98 -71.97
N LEU A 206 -73.13 42.87 -72.64
CA LEU A 206 -71.68 42.75 -72.85
C LEU A 206 -70.92 42.78 -71.53
N GLU A 207 -71.25 43.74 -70.66
CA GLU A 207 -70.65 43.88 -69.34
C GLU A 207 -70.93 42.64 -68.47
N LYS A 208 -72.19 42.19 -68.43
CA LYS A 208 -72.60 40.99 -67.70
C LYS A 208 -71.84 39.74 -68.16
N LEU A 209 -71.73 39.50 -69.47
CA LEU A 209 -70.99 38.33 -70.00
C LEU A 209 -69.49 38.40 -69.72
N THR A 210 -68.90 39.60 -69.85
CA THR A 210 -67.47 39.83 -69.55
C THR A 210 -67.19 39.58 -68.07
N SER A 211 -68.04 40.11 -67.19
CA SER A 211 -67.96 39.92 -65.74
C SER A 211 -68.14 38.45 -65.33
N ILE A 212 -69.12 37.74 -65.90
CA ILE A 212 -69.31 36.30 -65.64
C ILE A 212 -68.06 35.50 -66.04
N LYS A 213 -67.50 35.76 -67.22
CA LYS A 213 -66.28 35.06 -67.69
C LYS A 213 -65.12 35.30 -66.72
N GLN A 214 -64.86 36.56 -66.37
CA GLN A 214 -63.77 36.91 -65.44
C GLN A 214 -64.00 36.32 -64.05
N LYS A 215 -65.24 36.35 -63.53
CA LYS A 215 -65.59 35.74 -62.24
C LYS A 215 -65.29 34.24 -62.22
N LYS A 216 -65.63 33.51 -63.28
CA LYS A 216 -65.33 32.08 -63.40
C LYS A 216 -63.84 31.78 -63.43
N ILE A 217 -63.05 32.57 -64.17
CA ILE A 217 -61.59 32.43 -64.20
C ILE A 217 -61.01 32.68 -62.79
N ARG A 218 -61.44 33.76 -62.13
CA ARG A 218 -61.01 34.09 -60.76
C ARG A 218 -61.36 32.99 -59.76
N GLN A 219 -62.58 32.46 -59.82
CA GLN A 219 -63.01 31.35 -58.95
C GLN A 219 -62.18 30.09 -59.18
N GLN A 220 -61.91 29.74 -60.44
CA GLN A 220 -61.11 28.57 -60.76
C GLN A 220 -59.65 28.72 -60.32
N LYS A 221 -59.07 29.92 -60.51
CA LYS A 221 -57.74 30.25 -60.02
C LYS A 221 -57.66 30.13 -58.49
N ALA A 222 -58.61 30.72 -57.77
CA ALA A 222 -58.68 30.65 -56.32
C ALA A 222 -58.81 29.19 -55.82
N LEU A 223 -59.59 28.36 -56.50
CA LEU A 223 -59.70 26.93 -56.19
C LEU A 223 -58.35 26.21 -56.34
N TYR A 224 -57.62 26.46 -57.43
CA TYR A 224 -56.31 25.85 -57.64
C TYR A 224 -55.26 26.36 -56.65
N ASP A 225 -55.29 27.64 -56.29
CA ASP A 225 -54.41 28.22 -55.27
C ASP A 225 -54.69 27.56 -53.90
N GLN A 226 -55.96 27.40 -53.52
CA GLN A 226 -56.35 26.70 -52.28
C GLN A 226 -55.91 25.22 -52.27
N GLN A 227 -56.11 24.50 -53.38
CA GLN A 227 -55.65 23.11 -53.50
C GLN A 227 -54.12 23.00 -53.44
N LEU A 228 -53.39 23.99 -53.97
CA LEU A 228 -51.95 24.03 -53.89
C LEU A 228 -51.48 24.25 -52.45
N GLU A 229 -52.11 25.16 -51.71
CA GLU A 229 -51.82 25.38 -50.28
C GLU A 229 -52.05 24.11 -49.45
N GLU A 230 -53.18 23.43 -49.66
CA GLU A 230 -53.48 22.18 -48.97
C GLU A 230 -52.48 21.08 -49.31
N PHE A 231 -52.11 20.95 -50.59
CA PHE A 231 -51.07 20.02 -51.04
C PHE A 231 -49.71 20.31 -50.39
N ILE A 232 -49.31 21.59 -50.32
CA ILE A 232 -48.07 22.02 -49.65
C ILE A 232 -48.11 21.64 -48.16
N LYS A 233 -49.24 21.88 -47.49
CA LYS A 233 -49.43 21.53 -46.07
C LYS A 233 -49.28 20.02 -45.85
N GLN A 234 -50.02 19.21 -46.60
CA GLN A 234 -49.95 17.74 -46.52
C GLN A 234 -48.53 17.22 -46.76
N LYS A 235 -47.82 17.77 -47.75
CA LYS A 235 -46.44 17.35 -48.05
C LYS A 235 -45.43 17.78 -46.98
N LYS A 236 -45.61 18.96 -46.37
CA LYS A 236 -44.81 19.37 -45.22
C LYS A 236 -45.00 18.42 -44.04
N GLU A 237 -46.23 18.03 -43.73
CA GLU A 237 -46.55 17.06 -42.67
C GLU A 237 -45.96 15.67 -42.96
N GLU A 238 -46.06 15.18 -44.19
CA GLU A 238 -45.47 13.91 -44.61
C GLU A 238 -43.93 13.90 -44.44
N ILE A 239 -43.27 14.99 -44.86
CA ILE A 239 -41.82 15.15 -44.69
C ILE A 239 -41.43 15.23 -43.22
N GLN A 240 -42.20 15.94 -42.41
CA GLN A 240 -41.94 16.04 -40.97
C GLN A 240 -42.04 14.66 -40.31
N LYS A 241 -43.07 13.86 -40.64
CA LYS A 241 -43.20 12.48 -40.16
C LYS A 241 -41.99 11.62 -40.57
N LYS A 242 -41.60 11.66 -41.85
CA LYS A 242 -40.41 10.95 -42.34
C LYS A 242 -39.13 11.36 -41.63
N LEU A 243 -38.96 12.65 -41.33
CA LEU A 243 -37.78 13.15 -40.63
C LEU A 243 -37.76 12.69 -39.16
N THR A 244 -38.91 12.72 -38.48
CA THR A 244 -39.03 12.23 -37.10
C THR A 244 -38.74 10.73 -37.01
N THR A 245 -39.33 9.91 -37.89
CA THR A 245 -39.06 8.46 -37.92
C THR A 245 -37.58 8.18 -38.21
N TYR A 246 -36.97 8.92 -39.14
CA TYR A 246 -35.55 8.78 -39.44
C TYR A 246 -34.66 9.17 -38.24
N GLN A 247 -34.98 10.26 -37.54
CA GLN A 247 -34.28 10.66 -36.32
C GLN A 247 -34.39 9.59 -35.23
N GLN A 248 -35.59 9.04 -35.01
CA GLN A 248 -35.79 7.97 -34.03
C GLN A 248 -34.97 6.73 -34.35
N GLN A 249 -34.90 6.33 -35.63
CA GLN A 249 -34.09 5.19 -36.05
C GLN A 249 -32.60 5.45 -35.79
N LEU A 250 -32.09 6.63 -36.19
CA LEU A 250 -30.68 6.98 -35.95
C LEU A 250 -30.30 6.99 -34.47
N VAL A 251 -31.20 7.45 -33.59
CA VAL A 251 -30.97 7.42 -32.14
C VAL A 251 -30.93 5.98 -31.63
N LYS A 252 -31.85 5.11 -32.08
CA LYS A 252 -31.84 3.68 -31.71
C LYS A 252 -30.55 2.99 -32.17
N ASP A 253 -30.17 3.18 -33.43
CA ASP A 253 -28.95 2.60 -33.99
C ASP A 253 -27.71 3.05 -33.19
N ALA A 254 -27.64 4.34 -32.84
CA ALA A 254 -26.54 4.89 -32.05
C ALA A 254 -26.52 4.38 -30.60
N GLU A 255 -27.69 4.16 -29.97
CA GLU A 255 -27.76 3.53 -28.64
C GLU A 255 -27.25 2.09 -28.66
N GLU A 256 -27.58 1.32 -29.71
CA GLU A 256 -27.07 -0.03 -29.90
C GLU A 256 -25.56 -0.04 -30.13
N GLU A 257 -25.07 0.83 -31.03
CA GLU A 257 -23.63 0.99 -31.31
C GLU A 257 -22.86 1.41 -30.04
N PHE A 258 -23.41 2.35 -29.27
CA PHE A 258 -22.86 2.78 -27.98
C PHE A 258 -22.77 1.63 -26.98
N LYS A 259 -23.83 0.81 -26.84
CA LYS A 259 -23.82 -0.36 -25.95
C LYS A 259 -22.79 -1.41 -26.37
N VAL A 260 -22.62 -1.66 -27.67
CA VAL A 260 -21.60 -2.57 -28.19
C VAL A 260 -20.21 -2.04 -27.85
N LYS A 261 -19.94 -0.76 -28.13
CA LYS A 261 -18.65 -0.13 -27.83
C LYS A 261 -18.36 -0.09 -26.33
N GLN A 262 -19.38 0.18 -25.52
CA GLN A 262 -19.28 0.14 -24.06
C GLN A 262 -18.85 -1.23 -23.56
N LYS A 263 -19.53 -2.30 -24.00
CA LYS A 263 -19.17 -3.68 -23.63
C LYS A 263 -17.76 -4.04 -24.07
N GLN A 264 -17.34 -3.61 -25.26
CA GLN A 264 -15.99 -3.83 -25.76
C GLN A 264 -14.95 -3.16 -24.84
N LEU A 265 -15.09 -1.86 -24.58
CA LEU A 265 -14.14 -1.12 -23.75
C LEU A 265 -14.14 -1.60 -22.29
N GLU A 266 -15.29 -2.01 -21.76
CA GLU A 266 -15.38 -2.64 -20.43
C GLU A 266 -14.65 -3.99 -20.38
N LYS A 267 -14.68 -4.78 -21.46
CA LYS A 267 -13.92 -6.03 -21.57
C LYS A 267 -12.42 -5.75 -21.62
N GLU A 268 -11.99 -4.84 -22.48
CA GLU A 268 -10.58 -4.43 -22.58
C GLU A 268 -10.05 -3.94 -21.22
N PHE A 269 -10.83 -3.11 -20.52
CA PHE A 269 -10.50 -2.66 -19.16
C PHE A 269 -10.39 -3.82 -18.16
N LYS A 270 -11.31 -4.81 -18.20
CA LYS A 270 -11.23 -5.99 -17.33
C LYS A 270 -9.98 -6.82 -17.60
N ASP A 271 -9.62 -7.01 -18.86
CA ASP A 271 -8.43 -7.76 -19.26
C ASP A 271 -7.16 -7.03 -18.76
N GLU A 272 -7.11 -5.71 -18.90
CA GLU A 272 -6.02 -4.89 -18.39
C GLU A 272 -5.95 -4.89 -16.85
N LEU A 273 -7.09 -4.93 -16.15
CA LEU A 273 -7.12 -5.11 -14.68
C LEU A 273 -6.55 -6.46 -14.24
N ILE A 274 -6.82 -7.53 -14.99
CA ILE A 274 -6.25 -8.85 -14.70
C ILE A 274 -4.73 -8.79 -14.83
N GLU A 275 -4.22 -8.19 -15.91
CA GLU A 275 -2.79 -8.02 -16.16
C GLU A 275 -2.12 -7.15 -15.07
N LEU A 276 -2.71 -6.02 -14.71
CA LEU A 276 -2.20 -5.15 -13.65
C LEU A 276 -2.17 -5.84 -12.29
N ASN A 277 -3.20 -6.64 -11.97
CA ASN A 277 -3.23 -7.41 -10.73
C ASN A 277 -2.17 -8.52 -10.71
N GLN A 278 -1.91 -9.17 -11.85
CA GLN A 278 -0.84 -10.14 -11.97
C GLN A 278 0.53 -9.47 -11.77
N LYS A 279 0.80 -8.38 -12.48
CA LYS A 279 2.04 -7.59 -12.33
C LYS A 279 2.23 -7.07 -10.90
N LEU A 280 1.15 -6.67 -10.21
CA LEU A 280 1.19 -6.32 -8.78
C LEU A 280 1.59 -7.51 -7.90
N LYS A 281 0.99 -8.69 -8.12
CA LYS A 281 1.34 -9.91 -7.38
C LYS A 281 2.80 -10.29 -7.60
N GLU A 282 3.28 -10.26 -8.84
CA GLU A 282 4.67 -10.54 -9.19
C GLU A 282 5.63 -9.52 -8.56
N ALA A 283 5.36 -8.22 -8.71
CA ALA A 283 6.19 -7.17 -8.11
C ALA A 283 6.26 -7.28 -6.59
N THR A 284 5.15 -7.56 -5.92
CA THR A 284 5.14 -7.75 -4.46
C THR A 284 5.82 -9.05 -4.02
N ALA A 285 5.70 -10.13 -4.79
CA ALA A 285 6.41 -11.39 -4.53
C ALA A 285 7.92 -11.22 -4.69
N ASN A 286 8.36 -10.62 -5.80
CA ASN A 286 9.78 -10.33 -6.07
C ASN A 286 10.37 -9.41 -4.99
N GLN A 287 9.64 -8.36 -4.60
CA GLN A 287 10.11 -7.47 -3.53
C GLN A 287 10.25 -8.18 -2.18
N LYS A 288 9.28 -9.05 -1.83
CA LYS A 288 9.36 -9.87 -0.61
C LYS A 288 10.53 -10.86 -0.67
N GLN A 289 10.74 -11.50 -1.82
CA GLN A 289 11.80 -12.48 -1.99
C GLN A 289 13.18 -11.85 -1.93
N GLY A 290 13.41 -10.74 -2.65
CA GLY A 290 14.68 -10.01 -2.63
C GLY A 290 15.04 -9.54 -1.23
N LEU A 291 14.10 -8.88 -0.53
CA LEU A 291 14.33 -8.46 0.86
C LEU A 291 14.53 -9.63 1.83
N LYS A 292 13.84 -10.76 1.63
CA LYS A 292 14.06 -11.97 2.43
C LYS A 292 15.45 -12.54 2.20
N GLN A 293 15.93 -12.54 0.96
CA GLN A 293 17.29 -12.94 0.63
C GLN A 293 18.31 -12.00 1.27
N ASP A 294 18.11 -10.68 1.19
CA ASP A 294 18.98 -9.68 1.81
C ASP A 294 19.05 -9.84 3.35
N ILE A 295 17.91 -10.12 4.00
CA ILE A 295 17.87 -10.41 5.44
C ILE A 295 18.66 -11.67 5.75
N LYS A 296 18.45 -12.74 4.98
CA LYS A 296 19.11 -14.03 5.21
C LYS A 296 20.62 -13.95 4.96
N SER A 297 21.05 -13.37 3.84
CA SER A 297 22.45 -13.32 3.43
C SER A 297 23.28 -12.37 4.29
N ASN A 298 22.74 -11.20 4.63
CA ASN A 298 23.53 -10.16 5.27
C ASN A 298 23.28 -10.05 6.78
N LEU A 299 22.04 -10.26 7.24
CA LEU A 299 21.69 -10.00 8.64
C LEU A 299 21.77 -11.28 9.49
N GLU A 300 21.24 -12.40 9.02
CA GLU A 300 21.30 -13.66 9.79
C GLU A 300 22.72 -14.23 9.87
N VAL A 301 23.44 -14.30 8.74
CA VAL A 301 24.83 -14.81 8.72
C VAL A 301 25.76 -13.98 9.60
N VAL A 302 25.72 -12.65 9.47
CA VAL A 302 26.58 -11.76 10.26
C VAL A 302 26.23 -11.82 11.74
N LYS A 303 24.93 -11.88 12.07
CA LYS A 303 24.46 -12.06 13.45
C LYS A 303 24.99 -13.37 14.05
N ASP A 304 24.86 -14.48 13.34
CA ASP A 304 25.29 -15.79 13.85
C ASP A 304 26.82 -15.88 14.01
N GLN A 305 27.58 -15.28 13.09
CA GLN A 305 29.04 -15.16 13.19
C GLN A 305 29.47 -14.31 14.39
N LEU A 306 28.84 -13.16 14.60
CA LEU A 306 29.17 -12.29 15.74
C LEU A 306 28.76 -12.93 17.07
N LEU A 307 27.56 -13.51 17.15
CA LEU A 307 27.08 -14.20 18.35
C LEU A 307 27.95 -15.41 18.70
N SER A 308 28.36 -16.21 17.72
CA SER A 308 29.24 -17.36 17.95
C SER A 308 30.63 -16.93 18.43
N LYS A 309 31.23 -15.89 17.84
CA LYS A 309 32.53 -15.34 18.25
C LYS A 309 32.50 -14.83 19.70
N VAL A 310 31.50 -14.02 20.06
CA VAL A 310 31.36 -13.48 21.42
C VAL A 310 31.07 -14.61 22.43
N THR A 311 30.21 -15.56 22.08
CA THR A 311 29.90 -16.72 22.95
C THR A 311 31.12 -17.61 23.18
N ALA A 312 31.91 -17.86 22.14
CA ALA A 312 33.17 -18.61 22.24
C ALA A 312 34.17 -17.88 23.15
N LYS A 313 34.30 -16.55 23.01
CA LYS A 313 35.18 -15.74 23.85
C LYS A 313 34.76 -15.75 25.32
N ILE A 314 33.46 -15.62 25.61
CA ILE A 314 32.90 -15.77 26.96
C ILE A 314 33.23 -17.15 27.54
N LYS A 315 33.08 -18.22 26.76
CA LYS A 315 33.42 -19.59 27.20
C LYS A 315 34.91 -19.71 27.49
N GLN A 316 35.77 -19.17 26.63
CA GLN A 316 37.22 -19.15 26.83
C GLN A 316 37.61 -18.42 28.12
N LEU A 317 37.08 -17.22 28.35
CA LEU A 317 37.34 -16.42 29.55
C LEU A 317 36.88 -17.13 30.82
N LYS A 318 35.72 -17.80 30.80
CA LYS A 318 35.26 -18.63 31.94
C LYS A 318 36.23 -19.77 32.24
N THR A 319 36.71 -20.47 31.21
CA THR A 319 37.70 -21.54 31.36
C THR A 319 39.01 -21.00 31.92
N GLU A 320 39.49 -19.86 31.41
CA GLU A 320 40.72 -19.18 31.86
C GLU A 320 40.62 -18.76 33.34
N ILE A 321 39.52 -18.12 33.74
CA ILE A 321 39.27 -17.74 35.14
C ILE A 321 39.30 -18.98 36.05
N ASN A 322 38.68 -20.09 35.63
CA ASN A 322 38.68 -21.33 36.41
C ASN A 322 40.09 -21.93 36.54
N GLN A 323 40.88 -21.91 35.47
CA GLN A 323 42.28 -22.36 35.50
C GLN A 323 43.14 -21.48 36.42
N LEU A 324 43.01 -20.16 36.34
CA LEU A 324 43.72 -19.21 37.21
C LEU A 324 43.32 -19.40 38.68
N LYS A 325 42.03 -19.58 38.97
CA LYS A 325 41.54 -19.90 40.33
C LYS A 325 42.11 -21.22 40.86
N LYS A 326 42.20 -22.25 40.02
CA LYS A 326 42.80 -23.54 40.38
C LYS A 326 44.30 -23.38 40.70
N ARG A 327 45.05 -22.68 39.85
CA ARG A 327 46.48 -22.37 40.08
C ARG A 327 46.69 -21.56 41.35
N LYS A 328 45.86 -20.54 41.58
CA LYS A 328 45.86 -19.75 42.83
C LYS A 328 45.67 -20.66 44.05
N LYS A 329 44.66 -21.54 44.03
CA LYS A 329 44.41 -22.48 45.13
C LYS A 329 45.61 -23.39 45.38
N GLN A 330 46.23 -23.91 44.34
CA GLN A 330 47.44 -24.73 44.44
C GLN A 330 48.62 -23.96 45.07
N LEU A 331 48.87 -22.71 44.64
CA LEU A 331 49.92 -21.89 45.23
C LEU A 331 49.63 -21.50 46.68
N VAL A 332 48.38 -21.22 47.03
CA VAL A 332 47.98 -20.95 48.42
C VAL A 332 48.21 -22.19 49.29
N SER A 333 47.76 -23.37 48.86
CA SER A 333 47.98 -24.61 49.60
C SER A 333 49.46 -24.98 49.71
N LYS A 334 50.26 -24.73 48.66
CA LYS A 334 51.71 -24.92 48.71
C LYS A 334 52.36 -23.96 49.72
N ARG A 335 52.04 -22.67 49.66
CA ARG A 335 52.52 -21.65 50.61
C ARG A 335 52.17 -22.02 52.06
N GLU A 336 50.96 -22.49 52.30
CA GLU A 336 50.51 -22.94 53.63
C GLU A 336 51.31 -24.16 54.11
N ALA A 337 51.54 -25.14 53.24
CA ALA A 337 52.35 -26.32 53.56
C ALA A 337 53.81 -25.95 53.86
N ASP A 338 54.43 -25.10 53.03
CA ASP A 338 55.80 -24.63 53.18
C ASP A 338 55.96 -23.88 54.53
N ILE A 339 55.04 -22.97 54.86
CA ILE A 339 55.04 -22.25 56.16
C ILE A 339 54.89 -23.23 57.33
N ASN A 340 53.95 -24.15 57.26
CA ASN A 340 53.73 -25.13 58.33
C ASN A 340 54.97 -26.01 58.54
N GLN A 341 55.67 -26.36 57.46
CA GLN A 341 56.92 -27.12 57.52
C GLN A 341 58.04 -26.31 58.21
N VAL A 342 58.20 -25.03 57.87
CA VAL A 342 59.20 -24.15 58.52
C VAL A 342 58.84 -23.90 59.99
N ILE A 343 57.56 -23.66 60.31
CA ILE A 343 57.07 -23.56 61.69
C ILE A 343 57.43 -24.81 62.49
N LYS A 344 57.13 -26.00 61.94
CA LYS A 344 57.46 -27.28 62.59
C LYS A 344 58.96 -27.40 62.84
N LYS A 345 59.79 -27.07 61.84
CA LYS A 345 61.25 -27.10 61.95
C LYS A 345 61.79 -26.16 63.04
N VAL A 346 61.31 -24.92 63.07
CA VAL A 346 61.70 -23.91 64.08
C VAL A 346 61.21 -24.28 65.48
N ALA A 347 59.99 -24.81 65.60
CA ALA A 347 59.44 -25.28 66.87
C ALA A 347 60.23 -26.46 67.44
N THR A 348 60.60 -27.45 66.61
CA THR A 348 61.48 -28.56 67.02
C THR A 348 62.85 -28.06 67.47
N LYS A 349 63.47 -27.11 66.73
CA LYS A 349 64.77 -26.50 67.08
C LYS A 349 64.74 -25.70 68.39
N LYS A 350 63.57 -25.25 68.83
CA LYS A 350 63.36 -24.46 70.05
C LYS A 350 62.70 -25.25 71.18
N GLU A 351 62.51 -26.56 71.00
CA GLU A 351 61.85 -27.45 71.97
C GLU A 351 60.47 -26.93 72.39
N ILE A 352 59.68 -26.48 71.42
CA ILE A 352 58.32 -25.98 71.65
C ILE A 352 57.33 -27.10 71.38
N ASP A 353 56.51 -27.39 72.39
CA ASP A 353 55.58 -28.51 72.39
C ASP A 353 54.26 -28.19 71.67
N LEU A 354 53.85 -26.91 71.69
CA LEU A 354 52.62 -26.44 71.07
C LEU A 354 52.83 -25.08 70.41
N VAL A 355 52.51 -24.97 69.12
CA VAL A 355 52.48 -23.70 68.40
C VAL A 355 51.05 -23.25 68.18
N LEU A 356 50.69 -22.11 68.76
CA LEU A 356 49.43 -21.43 68.50
C LEU A 356 49.60 -20.46 67.32
N THR A 357 48.67 -20.52 66.37
CA THR A 357 48.64 -19.63 65.21
C THR A 357 47.63 -18.50 65.46
N ASN A 358 48.06 -17.26 65.26
CA ASN A 358 47.24 -16.04 65.43
C ASN A 358 46.41 -16.01 66.75
N PRO A 359 47.03 -16.15 67.94
CA PRO A 359 46.29 -16.07 69.20
C PRO A 359 45.66 -14.68 69.37
N LYS A 360 44.40 -14.66 69.83
CA LYS A 360 43.65 -13.43 70.12
C LYS A 360 43.82 -12.94 71.56
N GLU A 361 44.41 -13.77 72.42
CA GLU A 361 44.61 -13.51 73.85
C GLU A 361 46.10 -13.39 74.18
N ASN A 362 46.42 -12.61 75.22
CA ASN A 362 47.79 -12.31 75.62
C ASN A 362 48.35 -13.46 76.47
N ILE A 363 48.81 -14.51 75.81
CA ILE A 363 49.37 -15.71 76.44
C ILE A 363 50.88 -15.52 76.62
N SER A 364 51.42 -15.88 77.79
CA SER A 364 52.87 -15.90 78.04
C SER A 364 53.51 -17.02 77.19
N ALA A 365 53.91 -16.67 75.96
CA ALA A 365 54.39 -17.60 74.95
C ALA A 365 55.58 -17.03 74.15
N ILE A 366 56.41 -17.92 73.62
CA ILE A 366 57.60 -17.56 72.83
C ILE A 366 57.16 -17.17 71.42
N ASN A 367 57.39 -15.92 71.01
CA ASN A 367 57.04 -15.47 69.65
C ASN A 367 58.04 -16.02 68.62
N LEU A 368 57.58 -16.96 67.80
CA LEU A 368 58.37 -17.61 66.77
C LEU A 368 58.31 -16.91 65.41
N THR A 369 57.46 -15.89 65.25
CA THR A 369 57.17 -15.26 63.95
C THR A 369 58.43 -14.74 63.24
N ALA A 370 59.33 -14.06 63.94
CA ALA A 370 60.55 -13.52 63.34
C ALA A 370 61.54 -14.62 62.94
N MET A 371 61.62 -15.70 63.74
CA MET A 371 62.51 -16.83 63.49
C MET A 371 62.03 -17.69 62.32
N VAL A 372 60.72 -17.94 62.25
CA VAL A 372 60.11 -18.61 61.10
C VAL A 372 60.29 -17.78 59.84
N LYS A 373 60.10 -16.46 59.91
CA LYS A 373 60.33 -15.56 58.77
C LYS A 373 61.78 -15.56 58.28
N SER A 374 62.78 -15.73 59.15
CA SER A 374 64.18 -15.79 58.74
C SER A 374 64.60 -17.13 58.13
N GLU A 375 63.82 -18.20 58.34
CA GLU A 375 64.07 -19.53 57.76
C GLU A 375 63.24 -19.81 56.49
N MET A 376 62.39 -18.85 56.08
CA MET A 376 61.64 -18.84 54.82
C MET A 376 62.38 -17.99 53.78
#